data_AF-V5F7K6-F1
#
_entry.id   AF-V5F7K6-F1
#
_cell.length_a   1.000
_cell.length_b   1.000
_cell.length_c   1.000
_cell.angle_alpha   90.00
_cell.angle_beta   90.00
_cell.angle_gamma   90.00
#
_symmetry.space_group_name_H-M   'P 1'
#
loop_
_entity.id
_entity.type
_entity.pdbx_description
1 polymer ?
#
loop_
_entity_poly.entity_id
_entity_poly.type
_entity_poly.pdbx_seq_one_letter_code
_entity_poly.pdbx_strand_id
1 'polypeptide(L)' 'MKVKLITLASLVALSVVSTSAMAEIDVTAATTAITTDGTAAISAVGGALIGLAGVAVVFKWVKGAIFG' A
#
# COMPACT_ATOMS: atom_id res chain seq x y z
N MET A 1 -32.54 5.14 -43.05
CA MET A 1 -32.43 4.17 -41.93
C MET A 1 -31.08 3.48 -41.83
N LYS A 2 -30.47 3.02 -42.95
CA LYS A 2 -29.19 2.29 -42.96
C LYS A 2 -28.04 3.01 -42.23
N VAL A 3 -27.92 4.33 -42.44
CA VAL A 3 -26.88 5.16 -41.81
C VAL A 3 -27.02 5.20 -40.28
N LYS A 4 -28.25 5.36 -39.75
CA LYS A 4 -28.51 5.37 -38.29
C LYS A 4 -28.20 4.03 -37.63
N LEU A 5 -28.44 2.92 -38.34
CA LEU A 5 -28.18 1.57 -37.86
C LEU A 5 -26.66 1.29 -37.75
N ILE A 6 -25.88 1.76 -38.72
CA ILE A 6 -24.42 1.64 -38.73
C ILE A 6 -23.79 2.47 -37.60
N THR A 7 -24.27 3.70 -37.37
CA THR A 7 -23.80 4.55 -36.28
C THR A 7 -24.07 3.91 -34.91
N LEU A 8 -25.27 3.34 -34.71
CA LEU A 8 -25.63 2.67 -33.46
C LEU A 8 -24.78 1.41 -33.22
N ALA A 9 -24.54 0.60 -34.25
CA ALA A 9 -23.70 -0.59 -34.16
C ALA A 9 -22.24 -0.24 -33.78
N SER A 10 -21.72 0.87 -34.33
CA SER A 10 -20.36 1.35 -34.02
C SER A 10 -20.24 1.83 -32.57
N LEU A 11 -21.25 2.56 -32.06
CA LEU A 11 -21.33 3.00 -30.66
C LEU A 11 -21.38 1.81 -29.67
N VAL A 12 -22.14 0.77 -30.01
CA VAL A 12 -22.20 -0.45 -29.19
C VAL A 12 -20.86 -1.18 -29.18
N ALA A 13 -20.20 -1.32 -30.34
CA ALA A 13 -18.87 -1.95 -30.41
C ALA A 13 -17.80 -1.18 -29.60
N LEU A 14 -17.85 0.15 -29.64
CA LEU A 14 -16.98 1.02 -28.82
C LEU A 14 -17.25 0.85 -27.32
N SER A 15 -18.50 0.67 -26.90
CA SER A 15 -18.83 0.42 -25.49
C SER A 15 -18.30 -0.93 -24.99
N VAL A 16 -18.34 -1.98 -25.82
CA VAL A 16 -17.82 -3.32 -25.47
C VAL A 16 -16.29 -3.31 -25.39
N VAL A 17 -15.61 -2.63 -26.32
CA VAL A 17 -14.15 -2.43 -26.24
C VAL A 17 -13.76 -1.63 -25.00
N SER A 18 -14.53 -0.61 -24.64
CA SER A 18 -14.31 0.20 -23.44
C SER A 18 -14.44 -0.63 -22.16
N THR A 19 -15.37 -1.60 -22.11
CA THR A 19 -15.48 -2.53 -20.97
C THR A 19 -14.30 -3.49 -20.86
N SER A 20 -13.69 -3.91 -21.97
CA SER A 20 -12.51 -4.78 -21.95
C SER A 20 -11.23 -4.09 -21.49
N ALA A 21 -11.14 -2.76 -21.67
CA ALA A 21 -10.06 -1.93 -21.15
C ALA A 21 -10.18 -1.61 -19.65
N MET A 22 -11.31 -1.99 -19.03
CA MET A 22 -11.56 -1.90 -17.58
C MET A 22 -11.61 -3.28 -16.91
N ALA A 23 -10.90 -4.28 -17.44
CA ALA A 23 -10.63 -5.49 -16.66
C ALA A 23 -9.97 -5.06 -15.33
N GLU A 24 -10.62 -5.40 -14.21
CA GLU A 24 -10.11 -5.11 -12.87
C GLU A 24 -8.67 -5.59 -12.78
N ILE A 25 -7.72 -4.66 -12.59
CA ILE A 25 -6.31 -5.02 -12.40
C ILE A 25 -6.24 -5.65 -11.02
N ASP A 26 -6.12 -6.97 -10.96
CA ASP A 26 -5.95 -7.69 -9.70
C ASP A 26 -4.62 -7.28 -9.05
N VAL A 27 -4.72 -6.40 -8.05
CA VAL A 27 -3.61 -5.92 -7.24
C VAL A 27 -3.41 -6.75 -5.98
N THR A 28 -4.24 -7.76 -5.72
CA THR A 28 -4.28 -8.52 -4.45
C THR A 28 -2.90 -9.04 -4.05
N ALA A 29 -2.15 -9.59 -5.01
CA ALA A 29 -0.80 -10.09 -4.76
C ALA A 29 0.18 -8.98 -4.35
N ALA A 30 0.14 -7.83 -5.03
CA ALA A 30 0.98 -6.68 -4.71
C ALA A 30 0.61 -6.08 -3.35
N THR A 31 -0.68 -5.95 -3.04
CA THR A 31 -1.15 -5.46 -1.74
C THR A 31 -0.73 -6.40 -0.61
N THR A 32 -0.83 -7.72 -0.84
CA THR A 32 -0.41 -8.74 0.14
C THR A 32 1.08 -8.66 0.46
N ALA A 33 1.94 -8.49 -0.56
CA ALA A 33 3.38 -8.34 -0.36
C ALA A 33 3.73 -7.06 0.42
N ILE A 34 3.10 -5.93 0.07
CA ILE A 34 3.31 -4.65 0.77
C ILE A 34 2.88 -4.75 2.24
N THR A 35 1.71 -5.33 2.50
CA THR A 35 1.18 -5.38 3.86
C THR A 35 1.86 -6.45 4.71
N THR A 36 2.30 -7.57 4.15
CA THR A 36 2.91 -8.64 4.96
C THR A 36 4.40 -8.40 5.17
N ASP A 37 5.17 -8.37 4.08
CA ASP A 37 6.63 -8.26 4.15
C ASP A 37 7.07 -6.85 4.53
N GLY A 38 6.38 -5.84 4.00
CA GLY A 38 6.66 -4.44 4.29
C GLY A 38 6.41 -4.09 5.75
N THR A 39 5.29 -4.52 6.33
CA THR A 39 4.99 -4.21 7.74
C THR A 39 5.89 -4.99 8.71
N ALA A 40 6.26 -6.22 8.37
CA ALA A 40 7.21 -7.00 9.16
C ALA A 40 8.58 -6.31 9.24
N ALA A 41 9.10 -5.84 8.10
CA ALA A 41 10.35 -5.09 8.05
C ALA A 41 10.29 -3.77 8.84
N ILE A 42 9.21 -3.00 8.67
CA ILE A 42 9.01 -1.73 9.40
C ILE A 42 8.94 -1.97 10.90
N SER A 43 8.20 -3.00 11.33
CA SER A 43 8.06 -3.35 12.74
C SER A 43 9.39 -3.77 13.36
N ALA A 44 10.18 -4.59 12.66
CA ALA A 44 11.50 -5.02 13.12
C ALA A 44 12.46 -3.83 13.33
N VAL A 45 12.51 -2.91 12.36
CA VAL A 45 13.35 -1.71 12.45
C VAL A 45 12.84 -0.78 13.56
N GLY A 46 11.54 -0.52 13.61
CA GLY A 46 10.93 0.32 14.64
C GLY A 46 11.16 -0.23 16.05
N GLY A 47 11.02 -1.54 16.24
CA GLY A 47 11.30 -2.22 17.51
C GLY A 47 12.76 -2.08 17.93
N ALA A 48 13.72 -2.22 17.01
CA ALA A 48 15.13 -2.02 17.29
C ALA A 48 15.44 -0.58 17.73
N LEU A 49 14.86 0.42 17.05
CA LEU A 49 15.01 1.84 17.39
C LEU A 49 14.45 2.17 18.77
N ILE A 50 13.23 1.69 19.08
CA ILE A 50 12.60 1.86 20.39
C ILE A 50 13.42 1.17 21.49
N GLY A 51 13.95 -0.02 21.22
CA GLY A 51 14.82 -0.74 22.16
C GLY A 51 16.06 0.07 22.56
N LEU A 52 16.76 0.64 21.59
CA LEU A 52 17.92 1.51 21.83
C LEU A 52 17.53 2.80 22.57
N ALA A 53 16.40 3.40 22.21
CA ALA A 53 15.88 4.58 22.91
C ALA A 53 15.57 4.29 24.39
N GLY A 54 14.96 3.14 24.68
CA GLY A 54 14.70 2.69 26.04
C GLY A 54 15.98 2.58 26.87
N VAL A 55 17.02 1.94 26.32
CA VAL A 55 18.33 1.82 26.98
C VAL A 55 18.93 3.20 27.28
N ALA A 56 18.92 4.11 26.30
CA ALA A 56 19.46 5.46 26.48
C ALA A 56 18.74 6.25 27.58
N VAL A 57 17.41 6.13 27.66
CA VAL A 57 16.59 6.78 28.67
C VAL A 57 16.93 6.23 30.07
N VAL A 58 17.04 4.91 30.23
CA VAL A 58 17.41 4.30 31.52
C VAL A 58 18.77 4.82 32.03
N PHE A 59 19.79 4.87 31.16
CA PHE A 59 21.09 5.42 31.54
C PHE A 59 21.01 6.88 32.00
N LYS A 60 20.15 7.69 31.36
CA LYS A 60 19.94 9.09 31.75
C LYS A 60 19.33 9.18 33.15
N TRP A 61 18.28 8.42 33.45
CA TRP A 61 17.61 8.46 34.76
C TRP A 61 18.50 7.94 35.89
N VAL A 62 19.24 6.85 35.66
CA VAL A 62 20.18 6.30 36.66
C VAL A 62 21.27 7.31 36.98
N LYS A 63 21.86 7.94 35.97
CA LYS A 63 22.86 8.99 36.19
C LYS A 63 22.26 10.19 36.92
N GLY A 64 21.05 10.61 36.56
CA GLY A 64 20.33 11.67 37.25
C GLY A 64 20.04 11.36 38.72
N ALA A 65 19.80 10.09 39.08
CA ALA A 65 19.58 9.69 40.47
C ALA A 65 20.88 9.65 41.31
N ILE A 66 22.04 9.43 40.67
CA ILE A 66 23.34 9.36 41.37
C ILE A 66 23.98 10.74 41.53
N PHE A 67 23.85 11.59 40.51
CA PHE A 67 24.57 12.87 40.42
C PHE A 67 23.66 14.10 40.42
N GLY A 68 22.34 13.92 40.55
CA GLY A 68 21.37 14.99 40.70
C GLY A 68 21.18 15.44 42.14
#